data_AF-A0A5B9DF76-F1
#
_entry.id   AF-A0A5B9DF76-F1
#
_cell.length_a   1.000
_cell.length_b   1.000
_cell.length_c   1.000
_cell.angle_alpha   90.00
_cell.angle_beta   90.00
_cell.angle_gamma   90.00
#
_symmetry.space_group_name_H-M   'P 1'
#
loop_
_entity.id
_entity.type
_entity.pdbx_description
1 polymer ?
#
loop_
_entity_poly.entity_id
_entity_poly.type
_entity_poly.pdbx_seq_one_letter_code
_entity_poly.pdbx_strand_id
1 'polypeptide(L)'
;MSQDILISSDTLENTLNVDINRVFIPCRPILELEVMSSILLIYGNYKNMEKVIQSNPNPKNFCKLMDIKDEMFKDIVDRYYNVHNRLKPIEMRNRWQKTSFRHRRMGSVDAYSASRVPLFFALDRFKIKYLLIKNFLYHLAEHKFDLSFYKPKSENVPLTVKDYLNDYYFHSTLKYFDLISPKKTISRNTRNLFTSRISSDMLRLMLTYVRKETPNSGINFMMRGIKSSLFVSKFLFMKLDVPHPFAFSGDHMIDGEKIMIGTEFLPDLLINISDALEKKNFTISLELLNAFEFMMERVLKGINNAVAIASNDRIHLGINGIQYSCGGIFKLE
;
A
#
# COMPACT_ATOMS: atom_id res chain seq x y z
N MET A 1 27.04 37.95 10.41
CA MET A 1 27.73 36.89 11.16
C MET A 1 26.72 36.32 12.15
N SER A 2 25.85 35.39 11.77
CA SER A 2 26.06 33.95 11.60
C SER A 2 26.52 33.26 12.88
N GLN A 3 25.58 32.64 13.58
CA GLN A 3 25.80 31.37 14.25
C GLN A 3 24.49 30.57 14.20
N ASP A 4 24.46 29.69 13.21
CA ASP A 4 23.55 28.56 13.08
C ASP A 4 23.63 27.71 14.35
N ILE A 5 22.47 27.45 14.96
CA ILE A 5 22.29 26.28 15.82
C ILE A 5 21.41 25.33 15.02
N LEU A 6 22.10 24.46 14.28
CA LEU A 6 21.58 23.22 13.73
C LEU A 6 20.85 22.47 14.85
N ILE A 7 19.52 22.38 14.74
CA ILE A 7 18.75 21.42 15.52
C ILE A 7 19.05 20.05 14.91
N SER A 8 19.82 19.29 15.69
CA SER A 8 20.35 17.97 15.40
C SER A 8 19.27 16.93 15.20
N SER A 9 19.63 15.96 14.38
CA SER A 9 18.93 14.79 13.85
C SER A 9 18.43 13.73 14.85
N ASP A 10 18.20 14.05 16.12
CA ASP A 10 18.15 13.03 17.20
C ASP A 10 16.77 12.81 17.87
N THR A 11 15.67 12.88 17.12
CA THR A 11 14.43 12.14 17.50
C THR A 11 14.10 11.03 16.50
N LEU A 12 15.15 10.45 15.92
CA LEU A 12 15.11 9.39 14.91
C LEU A 12 15.26 8.00 15.54
N GLU A 13 14.37 7.58 16.43
CA GLU A 13 14.50 6.24 17.03
C GLU A 13 13.15 5.59 17.39
N ASN A 14 12.41 5.22 16.34
CA ASN A 14 11.67 3.95 16.27
C ASN A 14 11.42 3.55 14.81
N THR A 15 12.32 3.93 13.91
CA THR A 15 12.33 3.42 12.53
C THR A 15 13.01 2.06 12.58
N LEU A 16 12.30 1.00 12.21
CA LEU A 16 12.93 -0.30 11.97
C LEU A 16 13.88 -0.14 10.76
N ASN A 17 15.12 0.28 11.02
CA ASN A 17 16.25 0.22 10.10
C ASN A 17 16.67 -1.25 9.92
N VAL A 18 15.71 -2.09 9.59
CA VAL A 18 15.93 -3.48 9.21
C VAL A 18 16.32 -3.46 7.76
N ASP A 19 17.41 -4.16 7.43
CA ASP A 19 17.78 -4.50 6.06
C ASP A 19 16.51 -5.01 5.34
N ILE A 20 16.01 -4.22 4.40
CA ILE A 20 14.78 -4.49 3.65
C ILE A 20 14.80 -5.90 3.04
N ASN A 21 15.99 -6.43 2.70
CA ASN A 21 16.12 -7.79 2.20
C ASN A 21 15.73 -8.85 3.25
N ARG A 22 16.04 -8.62 4.53
CA ARG A 22 15.67 -9.52 5.64
C ARG A 22 14.16 -9.54 5.88
N VAL A 23 13.48 -8.40 5.67
CA VAL A 23 12.01 -8.32 5.73
C VAL A 23 11.38 -8.90 4.47
N PHE A 24 11.97 -8.62 3.31
CA PHE A 24 11.41 -9.03 2.02
C PHE A 24 11.33 -10.54 1.87
N ILE A 25 12.41 -11.28 2.15
CA ILE A 25 12.45 -12.74 1.93
C ILE A 25 11.26 -13.46 2.59
N PRO A 26 10.95 -13.26 3.89
CA PRO A 26 9.80 -13.89 4.52
C PRO A 26 8.45 -13.27 4.08
N CYS A 27 8.44 -12.04 3.57
CA CYS A 27 7.23 -11.32 3.15
C CYS A 27 6.97 -11.37 1.64
N ARG A 28 7.84 -12.02 0.85
CA ARG A 28 7.71 -12.13 -0.60
C ARG A 28 6.33 -12.64 -1.04
N PRO A 29 5.71 -13.66 -0.39
CA PRO A 29 4.36 -14.09 -0.76
C PRO A 29 3.28 -13.00 -0.64
N ILE A 30 3.49 -11.99 0.22
CA ILE A 30 2.59 -10.83 0.33
C ILE A 30 2.67 -9.98 -0.93
N LEU A 31 3.89 -9.71 -1.43
CA LEU A 31 4.10 -8.99 -2.68
C LEU A 31 3.55 -9.78 -3.87
N GLU A 32 3.79 -11.10 -3.92
CA GLU A 32 3.29 -11.95 -5.00
C GLU A 32 1.76 -11.91 -5.08
N LEU A 33 1.07 -12.00 -3.94
CA LEU A 33 -0.39 -11.91 -3.89
C LEU A 33 -0.88 -10.50 -4.28
N GLU A 34 -0.19 -9.44 -3.85
CA GLU A 34 -0.54 -8.05 -4.21
C GLU A 34 -0.42 -7.82 -5.72
N VAL A 35 0.65 -8.32 -6.34
CA VAL A 35 0.87 -8.21 -7.79
C VAL A 35 -0.15 -9.05 -8.57
N MET A 36 -0.39 -10.30 -8.14
CA MET A 36 -1.40 -11.18 -8.73
C MET A 36 -2.80 -10.56 -8.65
N SER A 37 -3.20 -10.05 -7.49
CA SER A 37 -4.51 -9.41 -7.31
C SER A 37 -4.64 -8.13 -8.15
N SER A 38 -3.57 -7.34 -8.30
CA SER A 38 -3.56 -6.20 -9.23
C SER A 38 -3.88 -6.62 -10.67
N ILE A 39 -3.35 -7.76 -11.14
CA ILE A 39 -3.68 -8.32 -12.46
C ILE A 39 -5.13 -8.82 -12.52
N LEU A 40 -5.61 -9.51 -11.48
CA LEU A 40 -6.99 -10.00 -11.45
C LEU A 40 -8.02 -8.85 -11.52
N LEU A 41 -7.68 -7.67 -10.98
CA LEU A 41 -8.50 -6.45 -11.09
C LEU A 41 -8.56 -5.86 -12.51
N ILE A 42 -7.78 -6.38 -13.47
CA ILE A 42 -7.90 -5.97 -14.89
C ILE A 42 -9.12 -6.64 -15.54
N TYR A 43 -9.44 -7.86 -15.10
CA TYR A 43 -10.51 -8.69 -15.66
C TYR A 43 -11.75 -8.75 -14.74
N GLY A 44 -11.60 -8.31 -13.49
CA GLY A 44 -12.67 -8.34 -12.47
C GLY A 44 -12.90 -6.98 -11.81
N ASN A 45 -13.75 -6.99 -10.78
CA ASN A 45 -14.02 -5.82 -9.94
C ASN A 45 -13.61 -6.09 -8.49
N TYR A 46 -13.50 -5.01 -7.70
CA TYR A 46 -13.12 -5.11 -6.30
C TYR A 46 -14.15 -5.86 -5.44
N LYS A 47 -15.45 -5.80 -5.80
CA LYS A 47 -16.52 -6.48 -5.07
C LYS A 47 -16.32 -8.00 -5.00
N ASN A 48 -15.74 -8.60 -6.03
CA ASN A 48 -15.41 -10.03 -6.01
C ASN A 48 -14.35 -10.35 -4.95
N MET A 49 -13.36 -9.47 -4.78
CA MET A 49 -12.33 -9.60 -3.75
C MET A 49 -12.88 -9.40 -2.33
N GLU A 50 -13.83 -8.49 -2.15
CA GLU A 50 -14.52 -8.32 -0.85
C GLU A 50 -15.24 -9.59 -0.40
N LYS A 51 -15.92 -10.28 -1.33
CA LYS A 51 -16.58 -11.57 -1.05
C LYS A 51 -15.60 -12.66 -0.60
N VAL A 52 -14.38 -12.64 -1.15
CA VAL A 52 -13.30 -13.56 -0.73
C VAL A 52 -12.88 -13.27 0.71
N ILE A 53 -12.72 -12.01 1.10
CA ILE A 53 -12.40 -11.66 2.49
C ILE A 53 -13.53 -12.10 3.43
N GLN A 54 -14.79 -11.89 3.06
CA GLN A 54 -15.94 -12.23 3.90
C GLN A 54 -16.12 -13.74 4.11
N SER A 55 -15.66 -14.57 3.16
CA SER A 55 -15.86 -16.02 3.20
C SER A 55 -14.75 -16.79 3.90
N ASN A 56 -13.64 -16.14 4.30
CA ASN A 56 -12.46 -16.77 4.91
C ASN A 56 -12.09 -18.12 4.27
N PRO A 57 -11.86 -18.15 2.94
CA PRO A 57 -11.69 -19.40 2.24
C PRO A 57 -10.37 -20.08 2.64
N ASN A 58 -10.29 -21.39 2.36
CA ASN A 58 -9.00 -22.08 2.25
C ASN A 58 -8.40 -21.84 0.84
N PRO A 59 -7.14 -22.25 0.56
CA PRO A 59 -6.51 -22.03 -0.75
C PRO A 59 -7.36 -22.49 -1.94
N LYS A 60 -7.96 -23.69 -1.87
CA LYS A 60 -8.80 -24.24 -2.95
C LYS A 60 -10.04 -23.39 -3.19
N ASN A 61 -10.72 -22.98 -2.11
CA ASN A 61 -11.91 -22.14 -2.20
C ASN A 61 -11.56 -20.72 -2.69
N PHE A 62 -10.40 -20.18 -2.32
CA PHE A 62 -9.91 -18.90 -2.83
C PHE A 62 -9.74 -18.96 -4.35
N CYS A 63 -9.05 -19.98 -4.85
CA CYS A 63 -8.84 -20.16 -6.29
C CYS A 63 -10.19 -20.31 -7.02
N LYS A 64 -11.15 -21.04 -6.44
CA LYS A 64 -12.49 -21.17 -7.00
C LYS A 64 -13.26 -19.85 -7.05
N LEU A 65 -13.24 -19.07 -5.96
CA LEU A 65 -13.97 -17.80 -5.86
C LEU A 65 -13.39 -16.73 -6.80
N MET A 66 -12.08 -16.78 -7.05
CA MET A 66 -11.37 -15.86 -7.94
C MET A 66 -11.24 -16.38 -9.38
N ASP A 67 -11.84 -17.53 -9.72
CA ASP A 67 -11.72 -18.23 -11.02
C ASP A 67 -10.26 -18.43 -11.48
N ILE A 68 -9.37 -18.77 -10.55
CA ILE A 68 -7.95 -19.01 -10.82
C ILE A 68 -7.74 -20.43 -11.34
N LYS A 69 -7.47 -20.53 -12.66
CA LYS A 69 -7.16 -21.80 -13.34
C LYS A 69 -5.67 -22.05 -13.49
N ASP A 70 -4.90 -20.98 -13.64
CA ASP A 70 -3.46 -21.00 -13.87
C ASP A 70 -2.69 -21.56 -12.65
N GLU A 71 -1.81 -22.54 -12.89
CA GLU A 71 -1.03 -23.21 -11.85
C GLU A 71 -0.05 -22.27 -11.13
N MET A 72 0.53 -21.31 -11.84
CA MET A 72 1.45 -20.34 -11.23
C MET A 72 0.71 -19.45 -10.23
N PHE A 73 -0.52 -19.03 -10.53
CA PHE A 73 -1.34 -18.28 -9.57
C PHE A 73 -1.78 -19.14 -8.38
N LYS A 74 -2.06 -20.43 -8.58
CA LYS A 74 -2.33 -21.35 -7.45
C LYS A 74 -1.12 -21.47 -6.52
N ASP A 75 0.08 -21.57 -7.08
CA ASP A 75 1.32 -21.61 -6.29
C ASP A 75 1.52 -20.32 -5.45
N ILE A 76 1.17 -19.14 -5.99
CA ILE A 76 1.18 -17.87 -5.23
C ILE A 76 0.23 -17.96 -4.05
N VAL A 77 -1.00 -18.44 -4.29
CA VAL A 77 -2.02 -18.58 -3.26
C VAL A 77 -1.53 -19.50 -2.15
N ASP A 78 -1.01 -20.69 -2.47
CA ASP A 78 -0.51 -21.64 -1.46
C ASP A 78 0.63 -21.05 -0.63
N ARG A 79 1.60 -20.37 -1.25
CA ARG A 79 2.68 -19.67 -0.53
C ARG A 79 2.14 -18.56 0.36
N TYR A 80 1.16 -17.79 -0.10
CA TYR A 80 0.53 -16.77 0.71
C TYR A 80 -0.17 -17.38 1.93
N TYR A 81 -0.93 -18.46 1.77
CA TYR A 81 -1.60 -19.12 2.90
C TYR A 81 -0.62 -19.69 3.94
N ASN A 82 0.57 -20.11 3.52
CA ASN A 82 1.63 -20.49 4.46
C ASN A 82 2.09 -19.34 5.36
N VAL A 83 2.08 -18.11 4.85
CA VAL A 83 2.38 -16.89 5.62
C VAL A 83 1.16 -16.46 6.44
N HIS A 84 -0.01 -16.38 5.81
CA HIS A 84 -1.28 -16.03 6.42
C HIS A 84 -1.58 -16.88 7.67
N ASN A 85 -1.39 -18.19 7.57
CA ASN A 85 -1.65 -19.11 8.69
C ASN A 85 -0.67 -18.99 9.86
N ARG A 86 0.47 -18.31 9.68
CA ARG A 86 1.43 -18.04 10.76
C ARG A 86 1.03 -16.83 11.60
N LEU A 87 0.18 -15.93 11.09
CA LEU A 87 -0.29 -14.78 11.85
C LEU A 87 -1.06 -15.25 13.09
N LYS A 88 -0.65 -14.72 14.25
CA LYS A 88 -1.33 -14.97 15.52
C LYS A 88 -2.34 -13.86 15.80
N PRO A 89 -3.57 -14.19 16.22
CA PRO A 89 -4.58 -13.21 16.59
C PRO A 89 -4.05 -12.14 17.53
N ILE A 90 -4.61 -10.94 17.45
CA ILE A 90 -4.36 -9.90 18.44
C ILE A 90 -5.28 -10.20 19.61
N GLU A 91 -4.74 -10.19 20.82
CA GLU A 91 -5.58 -10.17 22.01
C GLU A 91 -6.30 -8.82 22.03
N MET A 92 -7.49 -8.74 21.42
CA MET A 92 -8.40 -7.66 21.74
C MET A 92 -8.67 -7.82 23.23
N ARG A 93 -8.09 -6.94 24.07
CA ARG A 93 -8.59 -6.73 25.42
C ARG A 93 -10.03 -6.26 25.27
N ASN A 94 -10.95 -7.21 25.16
CA ASN A 94 -12.35 -6.95 25.36
C ASN A 94 -12.45 -6.41 26.79
N ARG A 95 -12.58 -5.08 26.93
CA ARG A 95 -13.00 -4.42 28.17
C ARG A 95 -14.36 -4.97 28.68
N TRP A 96 -15.02 -5.86 27.92
CA TRP A 96 -16.38 -6.36 28.16
C TRP A 96 -16.60 -7.87 28.01
N GLN A 97 -15.56 -8.72 27.96
CA GLN A 97 -15.76 -10.19 28.03
C GLN A 97 -15.07 -10.79 29.24
N LYS A 98 -15.61 -10.49 30.42
CA LYS A 98 -15.49 -11.32 31.62
C LYS A 98 -16.47 -12.49 31.54
N THR A 99 -16.32 -13.39 30.58
CA THR A 99 -17.06 -14.67 30.60
C THR A 99 -16.21 -15.77 29.98
N SER A 100 -15.48 -16.44 30.87
CA SER A 100 -15.31 -17.88 31.01
C SER A 100 -15.39 -18.77 29.76
N PHE A 101 -14.39 -19.66 29.66
CA PHE A 101 -14.27 -20.84 28.78
C PHE A 101 -13.65 -20.65 27.38
N ARG A 102 -12.33 -20.46 27.36
CA ARG A 102 -11.33 -21.36 26.72
C ARG A 102 -9.96 -20.68 26.72
N HIS A 103 -9.22 -20.85 27.81
CA HIS A 103 -7.78 -20.55 27.85
C HIS A 103 -7.03 -21.57 26.98
N ARG A 104 -6.97 -21.34 25.67
CA ARG A 104 -5.95 -21.98 24.81
C ARG A 104 -4.78 -21.02 24.67
N ARG A 105 -3.75 -21.24 25.52
CA ARG A 105 -2.36 -20.76 25.40
C ARG A 105 -2.23 -19.40 24.72
N MET A 106 -2.54 -18.36 25.49
CA MET A 106 -2.47 -16.95 25.12
C MET A 106 -1.09 -16.43 25.57
N GLY A 107 -0.23 -16.04 24.63
CA GLY A 107 1.12 -15.55 24.92
C GLY A 107 1.20 -14.03 24.85
N SER A 108 2.18 -13.45 25.55
CA SER A 108 2.43 -12.00 25.59
C SER A 108 2.60 -11.39 24.20
N VAL A 109 2.09 -10.17 24.00
CA VAL A 109 2.13 -9.41 22.74
C VAL A 109 3.55 -9.27 22.14
N ASP A 110 4.59 -9.21 22.96
CA ASP A 110 6.00 -9.20 22.52
C ASP A 110 6.45 -10.48 21.82
N ALA A 111 5.90 -11.63 22.22
CA ALA A 111 6.30 -12.94 21.72
C ALA A 111 5.82 -13.21 20.28
N TYR A 112 4.89 -12.40 19.75
CA TYR A 112 4.27 -12.64 18.44
C TYR A 112 4.40 -11.48 17.44
N SER A 113 5.11 -10.40 17.80
CA SER A 113 5.42 -9.28 16.88
C SER A 113 6.08 -9.77 15.58
N ALA A 114 6.98 -10.77 15.68
CA ALA A 114 7.61 -11.43 14.54
C ALA A 114 6.61 -12.10 13.58
N SER A 115 5.48 -12.63 14.08
CA SER A 115 4.45 -13.24 13.24
C SER A 115 3.66 -12.22 12.41
N ARG A 116 3.71 -10.94 12.79
CA ARG A 116 2.97 -9.83 12.19
C ARG A 116 3.81 -8.99 11.23
N VAL A 117 5.10 -9.29 11.08
CA VAL A 117 5.99 -8.68 10.07
C VAL A 117 5.38 -8.67 8.66
N PRO A 118 4.72 -9.75 8.17
CA PRO A 118 4.04 -9.71 6.88
C PRO A 118 2.89 -8.69 6.77
N LEU A 119 2.18 -8.45 7.88
CA LEU A 119 1.12 -7.44 7.94
C LEU A 119 1.70 -6.03 7.96
N PHE A 120 2.74 -5.78 8.75
CA PHE A 120 3.45 -4.52 8.75
C PHE A 120 4.01 -4.18 7.37
N PHE A 121 4.60 -5.16 6.68
CA PHE A 121 5.05 -5.04 5.29
C PHE A 121 3.90 -4.70 4.34
N ALA A 122 2.76 -5.38 4.43
CA ALA A 122 1.57 -5.08 3.60
C ALA A 122 1.07 -3.64 3.81
N LEU A 123 0.99 -3.20 5.07
CA LEU A 123 0.51 -1.87 5.45
C LEU A 123 1.46 -0.76 5.01
N ASP A 124 2.77 -0.96 5.12
CA ASP A 124 3.78 0.02 4.68
C ASP A 124 3.70 0.23 3.16
N ARG A 125 3.65 -0.88 2.40
CA ARG A 125 3.45 -0.85 0.95
C ARG A 125 2.14 -0.18 0.54
N PHE A 126 1.10 -0.36 1.34
CA PHE A 126 -0.19 0.28 1.09
C PHE A 126 -0.10 1.79 1.31
N LYS A 127 0.53 2.21 2.41
CA LYS A 127 0.73 3.62 2.76
C LYS A 127 1.56 4.36 1.71
N ILE A 128 2.64 3.74 1.24
CA ILE A 128 3.55 4.35 0.24
C ILE A 128 2.80 4.78 -1.01
N LYS A 129 1.82 4.01 -1.49
CA LYS A 129 1.04 4.37 -2.69
C LYS A 129 0.32 5.71 -2.53
N TYR A 130 -0.28 5.96 -1.36
CA TYR A 130 -0.93 7.23 -1.06
C TYR A 130 0.09 8.36 -0.87
N LEU A 131 1.22 8.09 -0.20
CA LEU A 131 2.28 9.07 -0.02
C LEU A 131 2.92 9.51 -1.34
N LEU A 132 3.04 8.61 -2.33
CA LEU A 132 3.49 8.99 -3.67
C LEU A 132 2.55 10.04 -4.30
N ILE A 133 1.25 9.78 -4.30
CA ILE A 133 0.26 10.72 -4.87
C ILE A 133 0.28 12.05 -4.11
N LYS A 134 0.30 12.00 -2.77
CA LYS A 134 0.37 13.18 -1.91
C LYS A 134 1.62 14.02 -2.19
N ASN A 135 2.79 13.39 -2.24
CA ASN A 135 4.06 14.09 -2.44
C ASN A 135 4.14 14.74 -3.81
N PHE A 136 3.61 14.09 -4.86
CA PHE A 136 3.51 14.69 -6.18
C PHE A 136 2.70 15.98 -6.17
N LEU A 137 1.48 15.94 -5.60
CA LEU A 137 0.59 17.11 -5.58
C LEU A 137 1.10 18.24 -4.70
N TYR A 138 1.74 17.91 -3.57
CA TYR A 138 2.37 18.92 -2.71
C TYR A 138 3.54 19.61 -3.41
N HIS A 139 4.41 18.85 -4.07
CA HIS A 139 5.51 19.43 -4.83
C HIS A 139 5.00 20.33 -5.97
N LEU A 140 3.95 19.89 -6.67
CA LEU A 140 3.30 20.68 -7.70
C LEU A 140 2.74 22.01 -7.14
N ALA A 141 2.09 21.96 -5.98
CA ALA A 141 1.55 23.15 -5.31
C ALA A 141 2.66 24.11 -4.83
N GLU A 142 3.74 23.59 -4.24
CA GLU A 142 4.92 24.38 -3.83
C GLU A 142 5.55 25.13 -5.01
N HIS A 143 5.50 24.53 -6.20
CA HIS A 143 6.04 25.09 -7.44
C HIS A 143 4.98 25.85 -8.24
N LYS A 144 3.89 26.29 -7.60
CA LYS A 144 2.82 27.12 -8.19
C LYS A 144 2.20 26.50 -9.45
N PHE A 145 2.08 25.18 -9.49
CA PHE A 145 1.53 24.40 -10.60
C PHE A 145 2.32 24.53 -11.92
N ASP A 146 3.58 24.90 -11.83
CA ASP A 146 4.46 24.93 -12.99
C ASP A 146 4.93 23.50 -13.33
N LEU A 147 4.48 23.00 -14.48
CA LEU A 147 4.86 21.68 -14.98
C LEU A 147 6.26 21.68 -15.61
N SER A 148 6.88 22.84 -15.86
CA SER A 148 8.22 22.92 -16.45
C SER A 148 9.33 22.34 -15.56
N PHE A 149 9.08 22.24 -14.25
CA PHE A 149 9.98 21.56 -13.30
C PHE A 149 10.08 20.06 -13.53
N TYR A 150 9.10 19.45 -14.22
CA TYR A 150 9.11 18.05 -14.57
C TYR A 150 9.64 17.91 -16.00
N LYS A 151 10.73 17.14 -16.19
CA LYS A 151 11.31 16.94 -17.52
C LYS A 151 10.29 16.29 -18.47
N PRO A 152 9.93 16.94 -19.59
CA PRO A 152 9.05 16.31 -20.58
C PRO A 152 9.76 15.11 -21.22
N LYS A 153 9.06 13.97 -21.32
CA LYS A 153 9.58 12.75 -21.97
C LYS A 153 9.57 12.82 -23.51
N SER A 154 8.86 13.77 -24.10
CA SER A 154 8.84 13.98 -25.55
C SER A 154 8.56 15.45 -25.88
N GLU A 155 9.23 15.98 -26.90
CA GLU A 155 9.20 17.41 -27.25
C GLU A 155 7.88 17.87 -27.91
N ASN A 156 6.90 16.99 -28.17
CA ASN A 156 5.80 17.29 -29.11
C ASN A 156 4.37 17.09 -28.60
N VAL A 157 4.13 16.77 -27.32
CA VAL A 157 2.76 16.70 -26.76
C VAL A 157 2.70 17.42 -25.41
N PRO A 158 1.80 18.42 -25.23
CA PRO A 158 1.59 19.02 -23.92
C PRO A 158 1.02 17.95 -22.98
N LEU A 159 1.83 17.56 -21.98
CA LEU A 159 1.44 16.59 -20.97
C LEU A 159 0.55 17.25 -19.92
N THR A 160 -0.51 16.55 -19.53
CA THR A 160 -1.42 16.97 -18.46
C THR A 160 -0.82 16.70 -17.08
N VAL A 161 -1.35 17.31 -16.02
CA VAL A 161 -0.94 17.01 -14.62
C VAL A 161 -1.10 15.52 -14.33
N LYS A 162 -2.19 14.93 -14.83
CA LYS A 162 -2.46 13.50 -14.75
C LYS A 162 -1.36 12.67 -15.41
N ASP A 163 -0.82 13.08 -16.56
CA ASP A 163 0.24 12.34 -17.24
C ASP A 163 1.54 12.35 -16.44
N TYR A 164 1.92 13.51 -15.90
CA TYR A 164 3.08 13.62 -15.01
C TYR A 164 2.91 12.80 -13.73
N LEU A 165 1.73 12.81 -13.11
CA LEU A 165 1.44 11.98 -11.95
C LEU A 165 1.57 10.49 -12.29
N ASN A 166 1.02 10.06 -13.42
CA ASN A 166 1.09 8.66 -13.86
C ASN A 166 2.53 8.21 -14.03
N ASP A 167 3.36 9.03 -14.68
CA ASP A 167 4.76 8.76 -14.91
C ASP A 167 5.56 8.73 -13.60
N TYR A 168 5.36 9.73 -12.73
CA TYR A 168 5.98 9.79 -11.42
C TYR A 168 5.62 8.55 -10.58
N TYR A 169 4.33 8.22 -10.51
CA TYR A 169 3.84 7.09 -9.74
C TYR A 169 4.38 5.76 -10.27
N PHE A 170 4.40 5.57 -11.60
CA PHE A 170 4.94 4.37 -12.24
C PHE A 170 6.42 4.18 -11.92
N HIS A 171 7.24 5.21 -12.13
CA HIS A 171 8.69 5.16 -11.88
C HIS A 171 9.01 4.99 -10.40
N SER A 172 8.30 5.68 -9.52
CA SER A 172 8.49 5.55 -8.07
C SER A 172 8.09 4.18 -7.56
N THR A 173 7.01 3.60 -8.10
CA THR A 173 6.60 2.22 -7.82
C THR A 173 7.66 1.21 -8.26
N LEU A 174 8.28 1.42 -9.42
CA LEU A 174 9.39 0.60 -9.91
C LEU A 174 10.64 0.73 -9.03
N LYS A 175 11.06 1.95 -8.70
CA LYS A 175 12.19 2.19 -7.78
C LYS A 175 11.97 1.51 -6.43
N TYR A 176 10.75 1.59 -5.91
CA TYR A 176 10.38 0.92 -4.67
C TYR A 176 10.41 -0.61 -4.81
N PHE A 177 9.93 -1.16 -5.92
CA PHE A 177 10.04 -2.60 -6.20
C PHE A 177 11.51 -3.05 -6.27
N ASP A 178 12.37 -2.29 -6.93
CA ASP A 178 13.80 -2.61 -7.06
C ASP A 178 14.56 -2.48 -5.72
N LEU A 179 14.10 -1.59 -4.83
CA LEU A 179 14.62 -1.46 -3.47
C LEU A 179 14.32 -2.69 -2.61
N ILE A 180 13.10 -3.22 -2.72
CA ILE A 180 12.67 -4.38 -1.93
C ILE A 180 13.02 -5.71 -2.57
N SER A 181 13.23 -5.74 -3.89
CA SER A 181 13.59 -6.95 -4.62
C SER A 181 15.04 -7.34 -4.30
N PRO A 182 15.30 -8.60 -3.92
CA PRO A 182 16.60 -9.03 -3.45
C PRO A 182 17.60 -9.01 -4.60
N LYS A 183 18.74 -8.37 -4.37
CA LYS A 183 19.88 -8.37 -5.30
C LYS A 183 20.56 -9.75 -5.28
N LYS A 184 21.19 -10.12 -6.42
CA LYS A 184 21.69 -11.47 -6.80
C LYS A 184 22.46 -12.28 -5.73
N THR A 185 22.98 -11.69 -4.66
CA THR A 185 23.69 -12.39 -3.58
C THR A 185 22.73 -13.00 -2.55
N ILE A 186 22.04 -14.06 -2.96
CA ILE A 186 21.17 -14.87 -2.10
C ILE A 186 22.00 -16.04 -1.54
N SER A 187 22.00 -16.22 -0.20
CA SER A 187 22.67 -17.34 0.46
C SER A 187 22.12 -18.69 -0.02
N ARG A 188 22.95 -19.76 0.04
CA ARG A 188 22.58 -21.11 -0.43
C ARG A 188 21.30 -21.65 0.22
N ASN A 189 21.05 -21.30 1.49
CA ASN A 189 19.85 -21.70 2.25
C ASN A 189 18.58 -20.96 1.83
N THR A 190 18.72 -19.71 1.36
CA THR A 190 17.60 -18.91 0.86
C THR A 190 17.26 -19.20 -0.60
N ARG A 191 18.15 -19.81 -1.40
CA ARG A 191 17.87 -20.17 -2.81
C ARG A 191 16.61 -21.01 -2.98
N ASN A 192 16.31 -21.92 -2.04
CA ASN A 192 15.11 -22.76 -2.05
C ASN A 192 13.80 -21.98 -1.80
N LEU A 193 13.87 -20.73 -1.34
CA LEU A 193 12.71 -19.81 -1.32
C LEU A 193 12.54 -19.06 -2.65
N PHE A 194 13.60 -19.02 -3.47
CA PHE A 194 13.63 -18.42 -4.81
C PHE A 194 13.46 -19.46 -5.93
N THR A 195 13.39 -20.75 -5.61
CA THR A 195 12.98 -21.82 -6.54
C THR A 195 11.47 -21.80 -6.84
N SER A 196 10.75 -20.76 -6.42
CA SER A 196 9.44 -20.45 -6.95
C SER A 196 9.54 -20.32 -8.47
N ARG A 197 8.60 -20.92 -9.22
CA ARG A 197 8.49 -20.73 -10.68
C ARG A 197 8.48 -19.26 -11.13
N ILE A 198 8.15 -18.35 -10.22
CA ILE A 198 8.06 -16.91 -10.45
C ILE A 198 9.40 -16.25 -10.09
N SER A 199 10.03 -15.59 -11.05
CA SER A 199 11.24 -14.78 -10.82
C SER A 199 10.89 -13.36 -10.38
N SER A 200 11.85 -12.63 -9.80
CA SER A 200 11.68 -11.18 -9.53
C SER A 200 11.40 -10.40 -10.81
N ASP A 201 11.99 -10.78 -11.95
CA ASP A 201 11.74 -10.16 -13.25
C ASP A 201 10.30 -10.39 -13.71
N MET A 202 9.77 -11.60 -13.49
CA MET A 202 8.38 -11.90 -13.78
C MET A 202 7.42 -11.07 -12.91
N LEU A 203 7.71 -10.94 -11.61
CA LEU A 203 6.94 -10.07 -10.71
C LEU A 203 7.02 -8.60 -11.15
N ARG A 204 8.18 -8.15 -11.61
CA ARG A 204 8.36 -6.80 -12.16
C ARG A 204 7.47 -6.59 -13.38
N LEU A 205 7.51 -7.51 -14.34
CA LEU A 205 6.67 -7.46 -15.54
C LEU A 205 5.17 -7.43 -15.19
N MET A 206 4.75 -8.31 -14.28
CA MET A 206 3.38 -8.37 -13.76
C MET A 206 2.97 -7.08 -13.06
N LEU A 207 3.84 -6.51 -12.23
CA LEU A 207 3.60 -5.24 -11.53
C LEU A 207 3.43 -4.09 -12.52
N THR A 208 4.27 -4.03 -13.56
CA THR A 208 4.23 -2.98 -14.59
C THR A 208 3.20 -3.24 -15.68
N TYR A 209 2.40 -4.30 -15.58
CA TYR A 209 1.44 -4.64 -16.60
C TYR A 209 0.32 -3.59 -16.64
N VAL A 210 0.47 -2.67 -17.60
CA VAL A 210 -0.51 -1.63 -17.92
C VAL A 210 -1.23 -2.04 -19.19
N ARG A 211 -2.54 -2.30 -19.08
CA ARG A 211 -3.39 -2.40 -20.27
C ARG A 211 -3.48 -1.02 -20.91
N LYS A 212 -2.77 -0.82 -22.03
CA LYS A 212 -2.61 0.47 -22.74
C LYS A 212 -3.89 0.99 -23.42
N GLU A 213 -5.01 0.30 -23.30
CA GLU A 213 -6.18 0.49 -24.17
C GLU A 213 -7.19 1.55 -23.67
N THR A 214 -6.89 2.33 -22.61
CA THR A 214 -7.87 3.33 -22.10
C THR A 214 -7.27 4.71 -21.83
N PRO A 215 -8.02 5.81 -22.07
CA PRO A 215 -7.60 7.19 -21.76
C PRO A 215 -7.25 7.42 -20.29
N ASN A 216 -7.79 6.60 -19.38
CA ASN A 216 -7.54 6.65 -17.93
C ASN A 216 -6.65 5.51 -17.44
N SER A 217 -5.84 4.90 -18.32
CA SER A 217 -5.00 3.75 -18.01
C SER A 217 -4.08 3.94 -16.80
N GLY A 218 -3.55 5.15 -16.60
CA GLY A 218 -2.69 5.49 -15.47
C GLY A 218 -3.42 5.61 -14.12
N ILE A 219 -4.57 6.29 -14.07
CA ILE A 219 -5.42 6.31 -12.86
C ILE A 219 -5.92 4.90 -12.54
N ASN A 220 -6.31 4.14 -13.55
CA ASN A 220 -6.70 2.75 -13.39
C ASN A 220 -5.53 1.91 -12.83
N PHE A 221 -4.30 2.17 -13.27
CA PHE A 221 -3.10 1.52 -12.72
C PHE A 221 -2.89 1.85 -11.23
N MET A 222 -2.97 3.13 -10.84
CA MET A 222 -2.90 3.56 -9.45
C MET A 222 -3.97 2.88 -8.59
N MET A 223 -5.23 2.92 -9.05
CA MET A 223 -6.36 2.34 -8.33
C MET A 223 -6.29 0.83 -8.21
N ARG A 224 -5.78 0.11 -9.23
CA ARG A 224 -5.55 -1.34 -9.13
C ARG A 224 -4.51 -1.66 -8.05
N GLY A 225 -3.41 -0.92 -8.01
CA GLY A 225 -2.38 -1.09 -6.98
C GLY A 225 -2.86 -0.77 -5.57
N ILE A 226 -3.70 0.26 -5.42
CA ILE A 226 -4.31 0.61 -4.13
C ILE A 226 -5.28 -0.47 -3.68
N LYS A 227 -6.20 -0.89 -4.56
CA LYS A 227 -7.20 -1.93 -4.28
C LYS A 227 -6.55 -3.28 -3.96
N SER A 228 -5.49 -3.66 -4.67
CA SER A 228 -4.76 -4.89 -4.37
C SER A 228 -4.09 -4.85 -3.00
N SER A 229 -3.43 -3.75 -2.63
CA SER A 229 -2.86 -3.60 -1.29
C SER A 229 -3.89 -3.58 -0.18
N LEU A 230 -5.04 -2.92 -0.41
CA LEU A 230 -6.15 -2.93 0.53
C LEU A 230 -6.66 -4.37 0.73
N PHE A 231 -6.89 -5.10 -0.36
CA PHE A 231 -7.31 -6.50 -0.33
C PHE A 231 -6.34 -7.37 0.48
N VAL A 232 -5.05 -7.34 0.15
CA VAL A 232 -4.03 -8.16 0.84
C VAL A 232 -3.94 -7.81 2.33
N SER A 233 -4.01 -6.52 2.67
CA SER A 233 -3.98 -6.05 4.07
C SER A 233 -5.21 -6.53 4.84
N LYS A 234 -6.42 -6.35 4.28
CA LYS A 234 -7.67 -6.84 4.89
C LYS A 234 -7.66 -8.36 5.04
N PHE A 235 -7.11 -9.07 4.05
CA PHE A 235 -7.07 -10.53 4.11
C PHE A 235 -6.15 -11.04 5.21
N LEU A 236 -5.04 -10.35 5.50
CA LEU A 236 -4.21 -10.61 6.68
C LEU A 236 -4.94 -10.26 7.99
N PHE A 237 -5.63 -9.12 8.06
CA PHE A 237 -6.41 -8.71 9.25
C PHE A 237 -7.56 -9.64 9.60
N MET A 238 -8.15 -10.30 8.60
CA MET A 238 -9.16 -11.33 8.82
C MET A 238 -8.63 -12.48 9.71
N LYS A 239 -7.34 -12.80 9.64
CA LYS A 239 -6.73 -13.82 10.54
C LYS A 239 -6.63 -13.34 11.99
N LEU A 240 -6.71 -12.02 12.20
CA LEU A 240 -6.61 -11.36 13.49
C LEU A 240 -7.99 -11.02 14.07
N ASP A 241 -9.08 -11.44 13.40
CA ASP A 241 -10.47 -11.13 13.77
C ASP A 241 -10.76 -9.62 13.85
N VAL A 242 -10.09 -8.82 13.01
CA VAL A 242 -10.30 -7.36 12.91
C VAL A 242 -11.05 -7.04 11.61
N PRO A 243 -12.38 -6.82 11.65
CA PRO A 243 -13.18 -6.61 10.43
C PRO A 243 -12.98 -5.24 9.78
N HIS A 244 -12.70 -4.20 10.59
CA HIS A 244 -12.59 -2.81 10.12
C HIS A 244 -11.28 -2.16 10.58
N PRO A 245 -10.12 -2.64 10.12
CA PRO A 245 -8.82 -2.15 10.61
C PRO A 245 -8.52 -0.69 10.25
N PHE A 246 -9.14 -0.16 9.19
CA PHE A 246 -8.94 1.20 8.71
C PHE A 246 -9.94 2.22 9.25
N ALA A 247 -10.95 1.77 10.00
CA ALA A 247 -11.89 2.66 10.66
C ALA A 247 -11.24 3.25 11.91
N PHE A 248 -11.33 4.58 12.06
CA PHE A 248 -10.88 5.27 13.26
C PHE A 248 -12.03 6.16 13.76
N SER A 249 -12.17 6.26 15.09
CA SER A 249 -13.17 7.13 15.70
C SER A 249 -12.66 8.57 15.69
N GLY A 250 -13.38 9.46 15.00
CA GLY A 250 -13.27 10.91 15.11
C GLY A 250 -14.66 11.53 15.29
N ASP A 251 -14.76 12.87 15.31
CA ASP A 251 -16.02 13.60 15.50
C ASP A 251 -17.11 13.29 14.46
N HIS A 252 -16.72 12.67 13.34
CA HIS A 252 -17.62 12.07 12.35
C HIS A 252 -17.17 10.65 12.02
N MET A 253 -18.08 9.68 12.03
CA MET A 253 -17.83 8.31 11.53
C MET A 253 -17.57 8.35 10.03
N ILE A 254 -16.33 8.59 9.65
CA ILE A 254 -15.92 8.57 8.25
C ILE A 254 -15.17 7.27 8.01
N ASP A 255 -15.79 6.44 7.17
CA ASP A 255 -15.26 5.13 6.80
C ASP A 255 -14.07 5.31 5.84
N GLY A 256 -12.86 5.25 6.39
CA GLY A 256 -11.62 5.38 5.63
C GLY A 256 -11.51 4.36 4.49
N GLU A 257 -12.11 3.17 4.63
CA GLU A 257 -12.10 2.17 3.57
C GLU A 257 -12.94 2.61 2.36
N LYS A 258 -14.14 3.18 2.61
CA LYS A 258 -14.98 3.71 1.53
C LYS A 258 -14.28 4.82 0.75
N ILE A 259 -13.54 5.67 1.43
CA ILE A 259 -12.72 6.71 0.77
C ILE A 259 -11.63 6.06 -0.10
N MET A 260 -10.95 5.02 0.39
CA MET A 260 -9.86 4.35 -0.33
C MET A 260 -10.30 3.74 -1.67
N ILE A 261 -11.54 3.24 -1.75
CA ILE A 261 -12.07 2.54 -2.94
C ILE A 261 -13.02 3.39 -3.80
N GLY A 262 -13.49 4.52 -3.28
CA GLY A 262 -14.45 5.41 -3.91
C GLY A 262 -13.90 6.06 -5.19
N THR A 263 -14.77 6.28 -6.17
CA THR A 263 -14.45 7.00 -7.41
C THR A 263 -14.28 8.49 -7.17
N GLU A 264 -15.04 9.04 -6.21
CA GLU A 264 -15.07 10.47 -5.89
C GLU A 264 -13.74 10.99 -5.32
N PHE A 265 -12.92 10.13 -4.71
CA PHE A 265 -11.62 10.53 -4.20
C PHE A 265 -10.56 10.50 -5.31
N LEU A 266 -9.68 9.51 -5.38
CA LEU A 266 -8.55 9.59 -6.30
C LEU A 266 -8.96 9.68 -7.79
N PRO A 267 -9.89 8.86 -8.32
CA PRO A 267 -10.21 8.94 -9.74
C PRO A 267 -10.74 10.30 -10.19
N ASP A 268 -11.84 10.76 -9.58
CA ASP A 268 -12.54 11.96 -10.02
C ASP A 268 -11.79 13.22 -9.59
N LEU A 269 -11.22 13.25 -8.39
CA LEU A 269 -10.51 14.42 -7.88
C LEU A 269 -9.21 14.68 -8.64
N LEU A 270 -8.45 13.64 -9.02
CA LEU A 270 -7.23 13.83 -9.82
C LEU A 270 -7.55 14.32 -11.24
N ILE A 271 -8.65 13.85 -11.84
CA ILE A 271 -9.12 14.36 -13.15
C ILE A 271 -9.50 15.83 -13.00
N ASN A 272 -10.33 16.18 -12.02
CA ASN A 272 -10.79 17.54 -11.82
C ASN A 272 -9.64 18.51 -11.49
N ILE A 273 -8.64 18.07 -10.72
CA ILE A 273 -7.43 18.87 -10.46
C ILE A 273 -6.69 19.16 -11.76
N SER A 274 -6.48 18.14 -12.61
CA SER A 274 -5.81 18.31 -13.91
C SER A 274 -6.57 19.31 -14.79
N ASP A 275 -7.88 19.11 -14.94
CA ASP A 275 -8.75 19.95 -15.77
C ASP A 275 -8.78 21.42 -15.29
N ALA A 276 -8.85 21.63 -13.96
CA ALA A 276 -8.87 22.97 -13.39
C ALA A 276 -7.55 23.71 -13.64
N LEU A 277 -6.41 23.00 -13.55
CA LEU A 277 -5.09 23.55 -13.80
C LEU A 277 -4.87 23.87 -15.28
N GLU A 278 -5.32 23.00 -16.19
CA GLU A 278 -5.28 23.24 -17.65
C GLU A 278 -6.10 24.47 -18.04
N LYS A 279 -7.27 24.65 -17.41
CA LYS A 279 -8.14 25.83 -17.61
C LYS A 279 -7.64 27.08 -16.88
N LYS A 280 -6.51 27.01 -16.17
CA LYS A 280 -5.94 28.09 -15.34
C LYS A 280 -6.92 28.64 -14.30
N ASN A 281 -7.82 27.79 -13.79
CA ASN A 281 -8.77 28.17 -12.75
C ASN A 281 -8.20 27.88 -11.37
N PHE A 282 -7.33 28.77 -10.91
CA PHE A 282 -6.60 28.59 -9.65
C PHE A 282 -7.49 28.49 -8.40
N THR A 283 -8.64 29.18 -8.38
CA THR A 283 -9.59 29.10 -7.26
C THR A 283 -10.14 27.69 -7.12
N ILE A 284 -10.64 27.12 -8.23
CA ILE A 284 -11.16 25.75 -8.24
C ILE A 284 -10.04 24.74 -7.95
N SER A 285 -8.84 24.94 -8.50
CA SER A 285 -7.69 24.08 -8.20
C SER A 285 -7.38 24.04 -6.70
N LEU A 286 -7.42 25.18 -6.01
CA LEU A 286 -7.18 25.26 -4.58
C LEU A 286 -8.28 24.54 -3.77
N GLU A 287 -9.55 24.73 -4.14
CA GLU A 287 -10.67 24.02 -3.50
C GLU A 287 -10.55 22.50 -3.65
N LEU A 288 -10.20 22.02 -4.84
CA LEU A 288 -10.00 20.60 -5.11
C LEU A 288 -8.79 20.03 -4.36
N LEU A 289 -7.71 20.82 -4.19
CA LEU A 289 -6.55 20.41 -3.39
C LEU A 289 -6.86 20.34 -1.89
N ASN A 290 -7.67 21.26 -1.37
CA ASN A 290 -8.15 21.20 0.02
C ASN A 290 -9.02 19.96 0.24
N ALA A 291 -9.93 19.65 -0.70
CA ALA A 291 -10.70 18.41 -0.67
C ALA A 291 -9.81 17.17 -0.74
N PHE A 292 -8.74 17.22 -1.56
CA PHE A 292 -7.77 16.14 -1.68
C PHE A 292 -7.03 15.91 -0.36
N GLU A 293 -6.55 16.98 0.27
CA GLU A 293 -5.84 16.91 1.54
C GLU A 293 -6.74 16.34 2.64
N PHE A 294 -7.97 16.83 2.73
CA PHE A 294 -8.98 16.37 3.69
C PHE A 294 -9.25 14.85 3.58
N MET A 295 -9.37 14.34 2.35
CA MET A 295 -9.62 12.92 2.09
C MET A 295 -8.36 12.09 2.30
N MET A 296 -7.20 12.59 1.85
CA MET A 296 -5.89 11.93 2.00
C MET A 296 -5.50 11.77 3.47
N GLU A 297 -5.75 12.77 4.31
CA GLU A 297 -5.47 12.70 5.74
C GLU A 297 -6.25 11.57 6.42
N ARG A 298 -7.52 11.40 6.06
CA ARG A 298 -8.37 10.32 6.60
C ARG A 298 -7.88 8.95 6.20
N VAL A 299 -7.49 8.79 4.93
CA VAL A 299 -6.91 7.55 4.43
C VAL A 299 -5.63 7.21 5.19
N LEU A 300 -4.70 8.17 5.33
CA LEU A 300 -3.44 7.96 6.04
C LEU A 300 -3.65 7.70 7.54
N LYS A 301 -4.60 8.38 8.18
CA LYS A 301 -5.04 8.10 9.56
C LYS A 301 -5.60 6.69 9.70
N GLY A 302 -6.43 6.24 8.76
CA GLY A 302 -6.96 4.88 8.74
C GLY A 302 -5.86 3.82 8.63
N ILE A 303 -4.86 4.04 7.77
CA ILE A 303 -3.71 3.14 7.65
C ILE A 303 -2.86 3.15 8.93
N ASN A 304 -2.63 4.31 9.53
CA ASN A 304 -1.92 4.42 10.80
C ASN A 304 -2.65 3.73 11.95
N ASN A 305 -3.97 3.83 11.98
CA ASN A 305 -4.82 3.10 12.92
C ASN A 305 -4.68 1.59 12.74
N ALA A 306 -4.66 1.11 11.50
CA ALA A 306 -4.41 -0.31 11.22
C ALA A 306 -3.03 -0.77 11.74
N VAL A 307 -1.97 0.06 11.59
CA VAL A 307 -0.65 -0.21 12.17
C VAL A 307 -0.69 -0.24 13.70
N ALA A 308 -1.39 0.71 14.33
CA ALA A 308 -1.59 0.75 15.77
C ALA A 308 -2.29 -0.54 16.26
N ILE A 309 -3.41 -0.94 15.63
CA ILE A 309 -4.10 -2.20 15.94
C ILE A 309 -3.16 -3.41 15.78
N ALA A 310 -2.45 -3.52 14.65
CA ALA A 310 -1.53 -4.62 14.37
C ALA A 310 -0.39 -4.73 15.41
N SER A 311 0.05 -3.59 15.93
CA SER A 311 1.07 -3.48 16.96
C SER A 311 0.52 -3.53 18.39
N ASN A 312 -0.80 -3.59 18.56
CA ASN A 312 -1.48 -3.44 19.85
C ASN A 312 -1.08 -2.13 20.55
N ASP A 313 -1.25 -1.01 19.83
CA ASP A 313 -0.96 0.36 20.25
C ASP A 313 0.49 0.61 20.69
N ARG A 314 1.45 -0.10 20.06
CA ARG A 314 2.88 0.08 20.34
C ARG A 314 3.59 0.91 19.29
N ILE A 315 3.07 0.91 18.06
CA ILE A 315 3.61 1.68 16.94
C ILE A 315 2.59 2.77 16.59
N HIS A 316 2.99 4.02 16.79
CA HIS A 316 2.23 5.19 16.37
C HIS A 316 3.02 5.93 15.31
N LEU A 317 2.48 5.96 14.09
CA LEU A 317 3.07 6.68 12.97
C LEU A 317 2.45 8.05 12.85
N GLY A 318 3.26 9.06 12.53
CA GLY A 318 2.76 10.33 12.02
C GLY A 318 2.04 10.17 10.67
N ILE A 319 1.31 11.20 10.22
CA ILE A 319 0.56 11.16 8.95
C ILE A 319 1.48 10.73 7.79
N ASN A 320 2.67 11.30 7.70
CA ASN A 320 3.67 10.99 6.67
C ASN A 320 4.68 9.90 7.09
N GLY A 321 4.58 9.35 8.31
CA GLY A 321 5.55 8.38 8.84
C GLY A 321 5.49 7.03 8.14
N ILE A 322 6.63 6.43 7.83
CA ILE A 322 6.76 5.11 7.20
C ILE A 322 7.39 4.11 8.18
N GLN A 323 7.11 2.82 8.03
CA GLN A 323 7.66 1.78 8.91
C GLN A 323 9.06 1.36 8.46
N TYR A 324 9.30 1.34 7.16
CA TYR A 324 10.57 0.94 6.55
C TYR A 324 11.15 2.07 5.71
N SER A 325 12.48 2.14 5.63
CA SER A 325 13.17 3.12 4.79
C SER A 325 12.75 2.99 3.32
N CYS A 326 12.56 4.12 2.66
CA CYS A 326 12.05 4.18 1.30
C CYS A 326 13.10 4.59 0.26
N GLY A 327 14.40 4.62 0.61
CA GLY A 327 15.52 4.73 -0.34
C GLY A 327 15.48 5.92 -1.32
N GLY A 328 14.75 7.00 -1.00
CA GLY A 328 14.60 8.16 -1.87
C GLY A 328 13.52 8.06 -2.95
N ILE A 329 12.57 7.10 -2.88
CA ILE A 329 11.48 6.96 -3.88
C ILE A 329 10.59 8.21 -4.00
N PHE A 330 10.63 9.11 -3.01
CA PHE A 330 9.89 10.36 -3.04
C PHE A 330 10.62 11.48 -3.79
N LYS A 331 11.90 11.29 -4.15
CA LYS A 331 12.67 12.29 -4.90
C LYS A 331 12.17 12.37 -6.33
N LEU A 332 11.90 13.58 -6.77
CA LEU A 332 11.70 13.93 -8.17
C LEU A 332 13.08 14.08 -8.85
N GLU A 333 13.25 13.52 -10.04
CA GLU A 333 14.50 13.50 -10.84
C GLU A 333 14.35 14.22 -12.19
#